data_AF-A0A7S1W8Z1-F1
#
_entry.id   AF-A0A7S1W8Z1-F1
#
_cell.length_a   1.000
_cell.length_b   1.000
_cell.length_c   1.000
_cell.angle_alpha   90.00
_cell.angle_beta   90.00
_cell.angle_gamma   90.00
#
_symmetry.space_group_name_H-M   'P 1'
#
loop_
_entity.id
_entity.type
_entity.pdbx_description
1 polymer ?
#
loop_
_entity_poly.entity_id
_entity_poly.type
_entity_poly.pdbx_seq_one_letter_code
_entity_poly.pdbx_strand_id
1 'polypeptide(L)'
;MTKAVEMAGGKASISLSVLTLLKNMIGAGIFSLPIGLLYATPVPGLGILALVGVLSAGSYWMIGYCCLTWGVGTFRELWNNVFGSKSAWVIDVTIFLNGWFTLVCYIVLI
;
A
#
# COMPACT_ATOMS: atom_id res chain seq x y z
N MET A 1 5.58 17.77 -7.63
CA MET A 1 5.38 16.37 -7.17
C MET A 1 4.55 15.51 -8.15
N THR A 2 4.00 16.06 -9.24
CA THR A 2 3.31 15.33 -10.32
C THR A 2 4.25 14.60 -11.30
N LYS A 3 5.55 14.93 -11.31
CA LYS A 3 6.54 14.34 -12.24
C LYS A 3 7.07 12.95 -11.87
N ALA A 4 6.86 12.48 -10.64
CA ALA A 4 7.33 11.15 -10.23
C ALA A 4 6.37 10.01 -10.65
N VAL A 5 5.10 10.33 -10.92
CA VAL A 5 4.11 9.37 -11.42
C VAL A 5 4.16 9.24 -12.95
N GLU A 6 4.60 10.29 -13.65
CA GLU A 6 4.62 10.34 -15.13
C GLU A 6 5.74 9.48 -15.75
N MET A 7 6.80 9.16 -15.00
CA MET A 7 7.93 8.32 -15.48
C MET A 7 7.68 6.81 -15.35
N ALA A 8 6.56 6.39 -14.73
CA ALA A 8 6.11 4.99 -14.78
C ALA A 8 5.36 4.67 -16.09
N GLY A 9 5.10 5.68 -16.93
CA GLY A 9 4.39 5.58 -18.22
C GLY A 9 5.25 5.19 -19.42
N GLY A 10 6.45 4.62 -19.23
CA GLY A 10 7.33 4.22 -20.32
C GLY A 10 7.75 2.76 -20.23
N LYS A 11 6.88 1.81 -20.64
CA LYS A 11 7.17 0.35 -20.73
C LYS A 11 8.14 -0.19 -19.67
N ALA A 12 8.04 0.27 -18.42
CA ALA A 12 8.72 -0.39 -17.33
C ALA A 12 8.02 -1.73 -17.22
N SER A 13 8.75 -2.81 -17.50
CA SER A 13 8.22 -4.17 -17.38
C SER A 13 7.48 -4.28 -16.05
N ILE A 14 6.24 -4.76 -16.05
CA ILE A 14 5.39 -4.83 -14.86
C ILE A 14 6.14 -5.51 -13.71
N SER A 15 7.00 -6.48 -14.04
CA SER A 15 7.95 -7.14 -13.15
C SER A 15 8.89 -6.17 -12.42
N LEU A 16 9.41 -5.15 -13.09
CA LEU A 16 10.34 -4.16 -12.52
C LEU A 16 9.62 -3.22 -11.53
N SER A 17 8.38 -2.87 -11.81
CA SER A 17 7.51 -2.11 -10.90
C SER A 17 7.17 -2.93 -9.65
N VAL A 18 6.82 -4.21 -9.82
CA VAL A 18 6.53 -5.13 -8.70
C VAL A 18 7.78 -5.31 -7.82
N LEU A 19 8.95 -5.58 -8.41
CA LEU A 19 10.20 -5.69 -7.66
C LEU A 19 10.56 -4.40 -6.92
N THR A 20 10.29 -3.25 -7.53
CA THR A 20 10.50 -1.92 -6.92
C THR A 20 9.61 -1.69 -5.70
N LEU A 21 8.35 -2.11 -5.76
CA LEU A 21 7.43 -2.04 -4.63
C LEU A 21 7.83 -3.03 -3.53
N LEU A 22 8.18 -4.26 -3.90
CA LEU A 22 8.61 -5.29 -2.96
C LEU A 22 9.83 -4.84 -2.15
N LYS A 23 10.88 -4.28 -2.79
CA LYS A 23 12.06 -3.81 -2.02
C LYS A 23 11.71 -2.72 -1.01
N ASN A 24 10.78 -1.83 -1.35
CA ASN A 24 10.36 -0.77 -0.44
C ASN A 24 9.57 -1.36 0.74
N MET A 25 8.70 -2.35 0.49
CA MET A 25 7.95 -3.04 1.53
C MET A 25 8.86 -3.88 2.45
N ILE A 26 9.85 -4.59 1.89
CA ILE A 26 10.79 -5.39 2.67
C ILE A 26 11.65 -4.49 3.58
N GLY A 27 12.15 -3.38 3.05
CA GLY A 27 12.89 -2.39 3.84
C GLY A 27 12.09 -1.85 5.03
N ALA A 28 10.76 -1.73 4.87
CA ALA A 28 9.88 -1.33 5.96
C ALA A 28 9.50 -2.46 6.92
N GLY A 29 9.25 -3.65 6.39
CA GLY A 29 8.86 -4.81 7.18
C GLY A 29 9.99 -5.36 8.06
N ILE A 30 11.25 -5.24 7.64
CA ILE A 30 12.39 -5.85 8.34
C ILE A 30 12.61 -5.28 9.74
N PHE A 31 12.22 -4.03 9.99
CA PHE A 31 12.26 -3.41 11.32
C PHE A 31 11.09 -3.84 12.21
N SER A 32 9.90 -4.02 11.64
CA SER A 32 8.67 -4.32 12.40
C SER A 32 8.51 -5.81 12.73
N LEU A 33 8.94 -6.71 11.84
CA LEU A 33 8.82 -8.16 12.00
C LEU A 33 9.49 -8.74 13.26
N PRO A 34 10.77 -8.47 13.56
CA PRO A 34 11.43 -9.04 14.74
C PRO A 34 10.84 -8.51 16.05
N ILE A 35 10.42 -7.24 16.09
CA ILE A 35 9.80 -6.62 17.26
C ILE A 35 8.41 -7.24 17.49
N GLY A 36 7.62 -7.41 16.44
CA GLY A 36 6.33 -8.09 16.53
C GLY A 36 6.46 -9.55 17.00
N LEU A 37 7.50 -10.26 16.55
CA LEU A 37 7.76 -11.65 16.94
C LEU A 37 8.33 -11.79 18.36
N LEU A 38 8.95 -10.74 18.93
CA LEU A 38 9.34 -10.73 20.34
C LEU A 38 8.12 -10.69 21.27
N TYR A 39 7.05 -9.97 20.87
CA TYR A 39 5.82 -9.86 21.65
C TYR A 39 4.79 -10.98 21.36
N ALA A 40 4.86 -11.62 20.19
CA ALA A 40 3.96 -12.69 19.78
C ALA A 40 4.65 -14.06 19.84
N THR A 41 3.94 -15.10 20.31
CA THR A 41 4.42 -16.48 20.20
C THR A 41 4.69 -16.81 18.71
N PRO A 42 5.78 -17.50 18.35
CA PRO A 42 6.25 -17.59 16.97
C PRO A 42 5.28 -18.26 15.99
N VAL A 43 4.44 -19.16 16.49
CA VAL A 43 3.43 -19.89 15.68
C VAL A 43 2.21 -19.00 15.32
N PRO A 44 1.49 -18.38 16.28
CA PRO A 44 0.39 -17.49 15.95
C PRO A 44 0.83 -16.22 15.21
N GLY A 45 2.03 -15.69 15.48
CA GLY A 45 2.58 -14.54 14.77
C GLY A 45 2.70 -14.78 13.26
N LEU A 46 3.22 -15.96 12.87
CA LEU A 46 3.31 -16.35 11.46
C LEU A 46 1.94 -16.51 10.80
N GLY A 47 0.96 -17.04 11.54
CA GLY A 47 -0.41 -17.21 11.07
C GLY A 47 -1.11 -15.89 10.76
N ILE A 48 -0.96 -14.89 11.63
CA ILE A 48 -1.53 -13.55 11.44
C ILE A 48 -0.86 -12.84 10.27
N LEU A 49 0.46 -12.96 10.14
CA LEU A 49 1.22 -12.42 9.00
C LEU A 49 0.75 -12.99 7.66
N ALA A 50 0.57 -14.32 7.58
CA ALA A 50 0.06 -14.97 6.39
C ALA A 50 -1.36 -14.50 6.05
N LEU A 51 -2.23 -14.37 7.06
CA LEU A 51 -3.61 -13.93 6.90
C LEU A 51 -3.67 -12.47 6.39
N VAL A 52 -2.90 -11.57 6.98
CA VAL A 52 -2.80 -10.18 6.53
C VAL A 52 -2.24 -10.09 5.10
N GLY A 53 -1.29 -10.96 4.74
CA GLY A 53 -0.77 -11.06 3.38
C GLY A 53 -1.84 -11.44 2.36
N VAL A 54 -2.65 -12.46 2.67
CA VAL A 54 -3.77 -12.90 1.81
C VAL A 54 -4.83 -11.81 1.68
N LEU A 55 -5.22 -11.17 2.78
CA LEU A 55 -6.19 -10.06 2.76
C LEU A 55 -5.68 -8.87 1.94
N SER A 56 -4.39 -8.54 2.06
CA SER A 56 -3.76 -7.47 1.30
C SER A 56 -3.74 -7.79 -0.19
N ALA A 57 -3.35 -9.01 -0.57
CA ALA A 57 -3.36 -9.47 -1.96
C ALA A 57 -4.78 -9.41 -2.57
N GLY A 58 -5.80 -9.86 -1.82
CA GLY A 58 -7.19 -9.77 -2.24
C GLY A 58 -7.68 -8.34 -2.43
N SER A 59 -7.28 -7.43 -1.53
CA SER A 59 -7.61 -6.00 -1.63
C SER A 59 -7.00 -5.38 -2.89
N TYR A 60 -5.72 -5.64 -3.17
CA TYR A 60 -5.06 -5.14 -4.38
C TYR A 60 -5.70 -5.69 -5.67
N TRP A 61 -6.15 -6.95 -5.66
CA TRP A 61 -6.86 -7.55 -6.78
C TRP A 61 -8.21 -6.89 -7.05
N MET A 62 -9.02 -6.67 -6.00
CA MET A 62 -10.28 -5.93 -6.09
C MET A 62 -10.10 -4.53 -6.67
N ILE A 63 -9.07 -3.81 -6.23
CA ILE A 63 -8.79 -2.47 -6.72
C ILE A 63 -8.37 -2.49 -8.20
N GLY A 64 -7.55 -3.47 -8.60
CA GLY A 64 -7.20 -3.68 -10.01
C GLY A 64 -8.42 -4.01 -10.88
N TYR A 65 -9.35 -4.81 -10.36
CA TYR A 65 -10.60 -5.13 -11.05
C TYR A 65 -11.48 -3.89 -11.24
N CYS A 66 -11.65 -3.06 -10.21
CA CYS A 66 -12.38 -1.78 -10.29
C CYS A 66 -11.75 -0.82 -11.31
N CYS A 67 -10.41 -0.76 -11.36
CA CYS A 67 -9.65 0.05 -12.31
C CYS A 67 -9.93 -0.36 -13.76
N LEU A 68 -10.02 -1.67 -14.02
CA LEU A 68 -10.39 -2.21 -15.33
C LEU A 68 -11.87 -1.96 -15.68
N THR A 69 -12.79 -2.07 -14.73
CA THR A 69 -14.23 -1.89 -15.00
C THR A 69 -14.60 -0.45 -15.32
N TRP A 70 -13.92 0.53 -14.72
CA TRP A 70 -14.23 1.96 -14.88
C TRP A 70 -13.30 2.66 -15.90
N GLY A 71 -12.27 1.98 -16.41
CA GLY A 71 -11.41 2.48 -17.48
C GLY A 71 -10.57 3.72 -17.14
N VAL A 72 -10.36 4.00 -15.85
CA VAL A 72 -9.64 5.18 -15.35
C VAL A 72 -8.23 4.80 -14.93
N GLY A 73 -7.21 5.50 -15.45
CA GLY A 73 -5.80 5.19 -15.23
C GLY A 73 -5.23 5.70 -13.91
N THR A 74 -5.99 6.51 -13.15
CA THR A 74 -5.52 7.08 -11.89
C THR A 74 -6.42 6.70 -10.72
N PHE A 75 -5.80 6.29 -9.61
CA PHE A 75 -6.49 5.96 -8.36
C PHE A 75 -7.43 7.09 -7.90
N ARG A 76 -7.01 8.34 -8.09
CA ARG A 76 -7.77 9.52 -7.68
C ARG A 76 -9.04 9.71 -8.49
N GLU A 77 -9.03 9.41 -9.79
CA GLU A 77 -10.24 9.44 -10.63
C GLU A 77 -11.17 8.27 -10.33
N LEU A 78 -10.63 7.07 -10.09
CA LEU A 78 -11.42 5.91 -9.66
C LEU A 78 -12.21 6.21 -8.38
N TRP A 79 -11.55 6.78 -7.36
CA TRP A 79 -12.22 7.11 -6.10
C TRP A 79 -13.21 8.27 -6.23
N ASN A 80 -12.91 9.27 -7.06
CA ASN A 80 -13.84 10.38 -7.33
C ASN A 80 -15.11 9.89 -8.05
N ASN A 81 -14.97 8.89 -8.92
CA ASN A 81 -16.07 8.27 -9.66
C ASN A 81 -16.88 7.26 -8.82
N VAL A 82 -16.24 6.45 -7.98
CA VAL A 82 -16.93 5.43 -7.13
C VAL A 82 -17.62 6.05 -5.92
N PHE A 83 -16.99 7.02 -5.25
CA PHE A 83 -17.48 7.60 -3.99
C PHE A 83 -18.05 9.03 -4.13
N GLY A 84 -17.98 9.60 -5.33
CA GLY A 84 -18.38 10.98 -5.62
C GLY A 84 -17.39 12.02 -5.08
N SER A 85 -17.37 13.22 -5.70
CA SER A 85 -16.47 14.35 -5.38
C SER A 85 -16.43 14.78 -3.91
N LYS A 86 -17.43 14.38 -3.11
CA LYS A 86 -17.53 14.78 -1.69
C LYS A 86 -16.72 13.90 -0.74
N SER A 87 -16.41 12.65 -1.12
CA SER A 87 -15.74 11.69 -0.22
C SER A 87 -14.30 11.34 -0.63
N ALA A 88 -13.85 11.74 -1.82
CA ALA A 88 -12.47 11.56 -2.26
C ALA A 88 -11.45 12.23 -1.30
N TRP A 89 -11.82 13.37 -0.71
CA TRP A 89 -10.97 14.08 0.25
C TRP A 89 -10.73 13.30 1.55
N VAL A 90 -11.69 12.49 2.01
CA VAL A 90 -11.55 11.69 3.24
C VAL A 90 -10.43 10.66 3.09
N ILE A 91 -10.29 10.07 1.91
CA ILE A 91 -9.29 9.05 1.63
C ILE A 91 -7.90 9.68 1.53
N ASP A 92 -7.78 10.85 0.87
CA ASP A 92 -6.53 11.63 0.84
C ASP A 92 -6.05 11.97 2.26
N VAL A 93 -6.97 12.42 3.14
CA VAL A 93 -6.66 12.71 4.54
C VAL A 93 -6.24 11.46 5.30
N THR A 94 -6.89 10.32 5.05
CA THR A 94 -6.56 9.05 5.71
C THR A 94 -5.18 8.53 5.30
N ILE A 95 -4.83 8.64 4.01
CA ILE A 95 -3.51 8.27 3.50
C ILE A 95 -2.44 9.20 4.08
N PHE A 96 -2.71 10.50 4.13
CA PHE A 96 -1.81 11.48 4.73
C PHE A 96 -1.56 11.17 6.21
N LEU A 97 -2.62 10.89 6.96
CA LEU A 97 -2.53 10.56 8.38
C LEU A 97 -1.75 9.24 8.60
N ASN A 98 -2.00 8.21 7.80
CA ASN A 98 -1.26 6.95 7.86
C ASN A 98 0.23 7.15 7.55
N GLY A 99 0.55 7.96 6.54
CA GLY A 99 1.94 8.33 6.23
C GLY A 99 2.61 9.08 7.38
N TRP A 100 1.90 10.01 8.02
CA TRP A 100 2.39 10.74 9.19
C TRP A 100 2.66 9.80 10.38
N PHE A 101 1.73 8.91 10.70
CA PHE A 101 1.92 7.90 11.75
C PHE A 101 3.07 6.95 11.44
N THR A 102 3.22 6.54 10.18
CA THR A 102 4.33 5.68 9.76
C THR A 102 5.67 6.39 10.01
N LEU A 103 5.78 7.66 9.65
CA LEU A 103 7.00 8.46 9.88
C LEU A 103 7.30 8.62 11.37
N VAL A 104 6.29 8.85 12.21
CA VAL A 104 6.45 8.91 13.68
C VAL A 104 6.91 7.57 14.24
N CYS A 105 6.29 6.45 13.82
CA CYS A 105 6.72 5.10 14.24
C CYS A 105 8.19 4.83 13.87
N TYR A 106 8.62 5.23 12.68
CA TYR A 106 10.01 5.06 12.27
C TYR A 106 11.00 5.85 13.12
N ILE A 107 10.64 7.07 13.53
CA ILE A 107 11.48 7.90 14.41
C ILE A 107 11.56 7.30 15.82
N VAL A 108 10.49 6.67 16.30
CA VAL A 108 10.47 6.03 17.64
C VAL A 108 11.22 4.69 17.66
N LEU A 109 11.29 4.00 16.52
CA LEU A 109 11.99 2.73 16.36
C LEU A 109 13.50 2.88 16.17
N ILE A 110 13.99 4.07 15.80
CA ILE A 110 15.42 4.43 15.70
C ILE A 110 15.90 5.00 17.02
#